data_AF-A0A526YZM6-F1
#
_entry.id   AF-A0A526YZM6-F1
#
_cell.length_a   1.000
_cell.length_b   1.000
_cell.length_c   1.000
_cell.angle_alpha   90.00
_cell.angle_beta   90.00
_cell.angle_gamma   90.00
#
_symmetry.space_group_name_H-M   'P 1'
#
loop_
_entity.id
_entity.type
_entity.pdbx_description
1 polymer ?
#
loop_
_entity_poly.entity_id
_entity_poly.type
_entity_poly.pdbx_seq_one_letter_code
_entity_poly.pdbx_strand_id
1 'polypeptide(L)' 'VKRTSILKLGPEQLRALAPAAIALATAEGLDAHGRSVAIRLNM' A
#
# COMPACT_ATOMS: atom_id res chain seq x y z
N VAL A 1 -13.79 25.46 8.06
CA VAL A 1 -13.19 24.72 6.92
C VAL A 1 -12.50 23.44 7.42
N LYS A 2 -12.36 22.39 6.59
CA LYS A 2 -11.63 21.14 6.92
C LYS A 2 -10.41 20.98 6.00
N ARG A 3 -9.35 20.33 6.47
CA ARG A 3 -8.12 20.08 5.69
C ARG A 3 -8.25 18.79 4.88
N THR A 4 -7.88 18.85 3.60
CA THR A 4 -7.83 17.70 2.68
C THR A 4 -6.38 17.36 2.35
N SER A 5 -6.02 16.07 2.44
CA SER A 5 -4.71 15.57 2.01
C SER A 5 -4.79 14.99 0.61
N ILE A 6 -3.72 15.14 -0.18
CA ILE A 6 -3.57 14.56 -1.51
C ILE A 6 -2.29 13.72 -1.52
N LEU A 7 -2.37 12.48 -1.99
CA LEU A 7 -1.25 11.55 -2.12
C LEU A 7 -1.23 10.94 -3.53
N LYS A 8 -0.04 10.91 -4.15
CA LYS A 8 0.19 10.28 -5.45
C LYS A 8 1.50 9.49 -5.41
N LEU A 9 1.46 8.23 -5.81
CA LEU A 9 2.63 7.38 -5.97
C LEU A 9 2.78 7.00 -7.45
N GLY A 10 4.02 6.94 -7.93
CA GLY A 10 4.37 6.24 -9.16
C GLY A 10 4.80 4.79 -8.88
N PRO A 11 5.17 4.03 -9.93
CA PRO A 11 5.53 2.62 -9.80
C PRO A 11 6.70 2.36 -8.84
N GLU A 12 7.78 3.13 -8.95
CA GLU A 12 8.98 2.95 -8.11
C GLU A 12 8.72 3.34 -6.65
N GLN A 13 7.93 4.39 -6.41
CA GLN A 13 7.55 4.76 -5.04
C GLN A 13 6.65 3.69 -4.41
N LEU A 14 5.72 3.12 -5.19
CA LEU A 14 4.89 2.00 -4.71
C LEU A 14 5.74 0.78 -4.42
N ARG A 15 6.70 0.44 -5.28
CA ARG A 15 7.63 -0.69 -5.07
C ARG A 15 8.46 -0.51 -3.81
N ALA A 16 8.91 0.70 -3.50
CA ALA A 16 9.68 1.00 -2.29
C ALA A 16 8.85 0.84 -1.01
N LEU A 17 7.56 1.22 -1.03
CA LEU A 17 6.70 1.19 0.16
C LEU A 17 5.90 -0.10 0.32
N ALA A 18 5.70 -0.86 -0.75
CA ALA A 18 4.84 -2.05 -0.75
C ALA A 18 5.25 -3.13 0.26
N PRO A 19 6.53 -3.48 0.44
CA PRO A 19 6.92 -4.51 1.42
C PRO A 19 6.45 -4.15 2.84
N ALA A 20 6.57 -2.88 3.24
CA ALA A 20 6.11 -2.43 4.55
C ALA A 20 4.58 -2.44 4.65
N ALA A 21 3.87 -1.96 3.63
CA ALA A 21 2.41 -1.97 3.61
C ALA A 21 1.82 -3.39 3.67
N ILE A 22 2.43 -4.34 2.95
CA ILE A 22 2.02 -5.75 2.97
C ILE A 22 2.33 -6.38 4.33
N ALA A 23 3.53 -6.15 4.90
CA ALA A 23 3.90 -6.69 6.20
C ALA A 23 2.94 -6.24 7.32
N LEU A 24 2.55 -4.96 7.32
CA LEU A 24 1.55 -4.43 8.25
C LEU A 24 0.18 -5.08 8.03
N ALA A 25 -0.27 -5.18 6.77
CA ALA A 25 -1.54 -5.82 6.46
C ALA A 25 -1.59 -7.29 6.92
N THR A 26 -0.50 -8.04 6.76
CA THR A 26 -0.40 -9.42 7.27
C THR A 26 -0.44 -9.47 8.79
N ALA A 27 0.31 -8.59 9.47
CA ALA A 27 0.31 -8.54 10.93
C ALA A 27 -1.07 -8.19 11.52
N GLU A 28 -1.86 -7.41 10.80
CA GLU A 28 -3.22 -6.99 11.19
C GLU A 28 -4.32 -7.95 10.70
N GLY A 29 -3.99 -9.00 9.94
CA GLY A 29 -4.97 -9.93 9.35
C GLY A 29 -5.83 -9.31 8.25
N LEU A 30 -5.33 -8.27 7.58
CA LEU A 30 -6.02 -7.49 6.55
C LEU A 30 -5.62 -7.92 5.13
N ASP A 31 -5.82 -9.19 4.79
CA ASP A 31 -5.34 -9.78 3.52
C ASP A 31 -5.82 -9.03 2.27
N ALA A 32 -7.05 -8.52 2.28
CA ALA A 32 -7.58 -7.74 1.15
C ALA A 32 -6.79 -6.43 0.92
N HIS A 33 -6.34 -5.79 2.00
CA HIS A 33 -5.52 -4.57 1.92
C HIS A 33 -4.13 -4.90 1.36
N GLY A 34 -3.47 -5.94 1.90
CA GLY A 34 -2.19 -6.42 1.39
C GLY A 34 -2.26 -6.82 -0.08
N ARG A 35 -3.28 -7.58 -0.46
CA ARG A 35 -3.52 -8.01 -1.84
C ARG A 35 -3.72 -6.83 -2.80
N SER A 36 -4.37 -5.76 -2.36
CA SER A 36 -4.52 -4.56 -3.20
C SER A 36 -3.15 -3.97 -3.58
N VAL A 37 -2.15 -4.03 -2.69
CA VAL A 37 -0.79 -3.57 -3.00
C VAL A 37 -0.05 -4.60 -3.86
N ALA A 38 -0.05 -5.86 -3.44
CA ALA A 38 0.69 -6.94 -4.08
C ALA A 38 0.31 -7.15 -5.56
N ILE A 39 -0.99 -7.10 -5.88
CA ILE A 39 -1.48 -7.29 -7.26
C ILE A 39 -0.97 -6.21 -8.23
N ARG A 40 -0.63 -5.02 -7.74
CA ARG A 40 -0.10 -3.93 -8.58
C ARG A 40 1.38 -4.14 -8.94
N LEU A 41 2.08 -4.99 -8.18
CA LEU A 41 3.50 -5.28 -8.36
C LEU A 41 3.76 -6.72 -8.78
N ASN A 42 2.72 -7.55 -8.88
CA ASN A 42 2.79 -9.00 -9.11
C ASN A 42 3.74 -9.70 -8.13
N MET A 43 3.59 -9.38 -6.83
CA MET A 43 4.31 -9.98 -5.71
C MET A 43 3.45 -10.99 -4.95
#